data_AF-A0A536R1E6-F1
#
_entry.id   AF-A0A536R1E6-F1
#
_cell.length_a   1.000
_cell.length_b   1.000
_cell.length_c   1.000
_cell.angle_alpha   90.00
_cell.angle_beta   90.00
_cell.angle_gamma   90.00
#
_symmetry.space_group_name_H-M   'P 1'
#
loop_
_entity.id
_entity.type
_entity.pdbx_description
1 polymer ?
#
loop_
_entity_poly.entity_id
_entity_poly.type
_entity_poly.pdbx_seq_one_letter_code
_entity_poly.pdbx_strand_id
1 'polypeptide(L)'
;MSTAINTIYLGPRARRVVRFAARFVNPLVLLIAGRPWMPVVGILRHRGRRSGREYATPIGMRPLGDGFVIPRTFSDNAAWYQNVKAAGEGRITYLGRHYRVVEPEV
;
A
#
# COMPACT_ATOMS: atom_id res chain seq x y z
N MET A 1 35.14 -0.19 18.66
CA MET A 1 34.90 -1.57 19.14
C MET A 1 33.48 -2.00 18.75
N SER A 2 33.35 -3.27 18.37
CA SER A 2 32.22 -4.00 17.73
C SER A 2 31.28 -4.66 18.74
N THR A 3 30.08 -5.14 18.33
CA THR A 3 29.50 -6.50 18.59
C THR A 3 28.17 -6.70 17.80
N ALA A 4 27.94 -7.89 17.22
CA ALA A 4 26.78 -8.31 16.40
C ALA A 4 26.19 -9.68 16.86
N ILE A 5 24.89 -9.98 16.64
CA ILE A 5 24.19 -11.26 17.03
C ILE A 5 23.18 -11.78 15.94
N ASN A 6 22.93 -13.10 15.96
CA ASN A 6 22.57 -14.10 14.93
C ASN A 6 21.10 -14.28 14.46
N THR A 7 20.94 -14.97 13.31
CA THR A 7 19.79 -14.93 12.38
C THR A 7 19.25 -16.32 12.02
N ILE A 8 17.92 -16.54 12.11
CA ILE A 8 17.21 -17.71 11.53
C ILE A 8 17.46 -17.72 9.99
N TYR A 9 17.48 -18.86 9.28
CA TYR A 9 17.64 -18.91 7.82
C TYR A 9 16.36 -19.41 7.12
N LEU A 10 15.73 -18.53 6.34
CA LEU A 10 14.71 -18.80 5.32
C LEU A 10 15.47 -18.53 4.02
N GLY A 11 15.17 -19.27 2.97
CA GLY A 11 15.74 -19.00 1.65
C GLY A 11 15.64 -17.51 1.29
N PRO A 12 16.67 -16.90 0.67
CA PRO A 12 16.83 -15.44 0.54
C PRO A 12 15.63 -14.67 -0.01
N ARG A 13 14.83 -15.33 -0.85
CA ARG A 13 13.69 -14.75 -1.56
C ARG A 13 12.41 -14.75 -0.71
N ALA A 14 12.10 -15.84 -0.01
CA ALA A 14 10.91 -15.93 0.85
C ALA A 14 11.04 -15.10 2.14
N ARG A 15 12.25 -15.02 2.73
CA ARG A 15 12.51 -14.25 3.96
C ARG A 15 12.36 -12.74 3.80
N ARG A 16 12.58 -12.24 2.58
CA ARG A 16 12.50 -10.82 2.24
C ARG A 16 11.05 -10.41 2.00
N VAL A 17 10.30 -11.25 1.30
CA VAL A 17 8.87 -11.04 1.03
C VAL A 17 8.04 -11.06 2.31
N VAL A 18 8.27 -12.03 3.22
CA VAL A 18 7.50 -12.16 4.47
C VAL A 18 7.83 -11.06 5.50
N ARG A 19 9.09 -10.63 5.67
CA ARG A 19 9.43 -9.51 6.59
C ARG A 19 9.00 -8.15 6.05
N PHE A 20 8.99 -8.01 4.74
CA PHE A 20 8.50 -6.80 4.09
C PHE A 20 6.97 -6.73 4.19
N ALA A 21 6.22 -7.82 3.98
CA ALA A 21 4.76 -7.79 4.19
C ALA A 21 4.36 -7.61 5.67
N ALA A 22 5.01 -8.32 6.61
CA ALA A 22 4.63 -8.32 8.03
C ALA A 22 4.98 -7.02 8.79
N ARG A 23 6.08 -6.31 8.46
CA ARG A 23 6.44 -5.04 9.13
C ARG A 23 5.46 -3.89 8.85
N PHE A 24 4.67 -4.01 7.80
CA PHE A 24 3.80 -2.95 7.34
C PHE A 24 2.31 -3.26 7.52
N VAL A 25 1.94 -4.54 7.67
CA VAL A 25 0.57 -4.94 8.01
C VAL A 25 0.37 -4.99 9.54
N ASN A 26 1.36 -5.38 10.33
CA ASN A 26 1.16 -5.65 11.76
C ASN A 26 0.92 -4.39 12.64
N PRO A 27 1.70 -3.29 12.53
CA PRO A 27 1.43 -2.06 13.30
C PRO A 27 0.17 -1.33 12.84
N LEU A 28 -0.11 -1.44 11.54
CA LEU A 28 -1.26 -0.83 10.87
C LEU A 28 -2.56 -1.58 11.15
N VAL A 29 -2.53 -2.83 11.61
CA VAL A 29 -3.70 -3.58 12.08
C VAL A 29 -3.91 -3.39 13.58
N LEU A 30 -2.85 -3.21 14.37
CA LEU A 30 -2.93 -3.09 15.83
C LEU A 30 -3.42 -1.72 16.34
N LEU A 31 -3.23 -0.63 15.58
CA LEU A 31 -3.63 0.73 16.01
C LEU A 31 -5.06 1.10 15.64
N ILE A 32 -5.63 0.39 14.68
CA ILE A 32 -7.02 0.50 14.29
C ILE A 32 -7.88 -0.63 14.89
N ALA A 33 -7.26 -1.71 15.39
CA ALA A 33 -7.92 -2.81 16.09
C ALA A 33 -8.79 -2.32 17.25
N GLY A 34 -10.11 -2.53 17.12
CA GLY A 34 -11.07 -2.32 18.20
C GLY A 34 -11.74 -0.94 18.29
N ARG A 35 -11.57 -0.02 17.32
CA ARG A 35 -12.24 1.31 17.34
C ARG A 35 -13.46 1.34 16.40
N PRO A 36 -14.62 1.88 16.83
CA PRO A 36 -15.90 1.66 16.12
C PRO A 36 -16.03 2.31 14.73
N TRP A 37 -15.14 3.21 14.32
CA TRP A 37 -15.23 3.99 13.06
C TRP A 37 -14.18 3.66 12.01
N MET A 38 -13.39 2.60 12.19
CA MET A 38 -12.15 2.31 11.46
C MET A 38 -12.26 2.33 9.90
N PRO A 39 -12.03 3.48 9.22
CA PRO A 39 -12.34 3.66 7.80
C PRO A 39 -11.04 3.74 6.98
N VAL A 40 -9.93 3.21 7.51
CA VAL A 40 -8.59 3.57 7.05
C VAL A 40 -8.14 2.76 5.85
N VAL A 41 -8.73 1.58 5.59
CA VAL A 41 -8.33 0.72 4.47
C VAL A 41 -9.32 0.87 3.33
N GLY A 42 -8.87 1.45 2.22
CA GLY A 42 -9.59 1.44 0.95
C GLY A 42 -8.90 0.53 -0.06
N ILE A 43 -9.57 0.30 -1.19
CA ILE A 43 -9.03 -0.49 -2.29
C ILE A 43 -8.64 0.44 -3.43
N LEU A 44 -7.36 0.47 -3.77
CA LEU A 44 -6.86 1.14 -4.97
C LEU A 44 -6.78 0.14 -6.12
N ARG A 45 -7.57 0.37 -7.16
CA ARG A 45 -7.49 -0.34 -8.43
C ARG A 45 -6.63 0.43 -9.42
N HIS A 46 -5.63 -0.23 -10.01
CA HIS A 46 -4.68 0.35 -10.96
C HIS A 46 -4.32 -0.64 -12.06
N ARG A 47 -3.80 -0.12 -13.18
CA ARG A 47 -3.37 -0.93 -14.32
C ARG A 47 -1.86 -1.11 -14.30
N GLY A 48 -1.39 -2.35 -14.40
CA GLY A 48 0.04 -2.65 -14.49
C GLY A 48 0.68 -2.00 -15.71
N ARG A 49 1.66 -1.12 -15.51
CA ARG A 49 2.32 -0.40 -16.61
C ARG A 49 3.04 -1.30 -17.62
N ARG A 50 3.44 -2.50 -17.21
CA ARG A 50 4.10 -3.50 -18.07
C ARG A 50 3.16 -4.59 -18.57
N SER A 51 2.23 -5.04 -17.73
CA SER A 51 1.36 -6.18 -18.03
C SER A 51 -0.02 -5.78 -18.57
N GLY A 52 -0.41 -4.52 -18.43
CA GLY A 52 -1.77 -4.04 -18.73
C GLY A 52 -2.86 -4.63 -17.83
N ARG A 53 -2.52 -5.52 -16.88
CA ARG A 53 -3.50 -6.18 -16.02
C ARG A 53 -4.05 -5.22 -14.97
N GLU A 54 -5.31 -5.37 -14.60
CA GLU A 54 -5.85 -4.67 -13.43
C GLU A 54 -5.36 -5.33 -12.14
N TYR A 55 -5.01 -4.50 -11.17
CA TYR A 55 -4.59 -4.91 -9.84
C TYR A 55 -5.42 -4.15 -8.81
N ALA A 56 -5.79 -4.83 -7.73
CA ALA A 56 -6.41 -4.22 -6.56
C ALA A 56 -5.41 -4.29 -5.40
N THR A 57 -5.12 -3.16 -4.78
CA THR A 57 -4.21 -3.07 -3.64
C THR A 57 -4.95 -2.47 -2.45
N PRO A 58 -5.11 -3.21 -1.33
CA PRO A 58 -5.61 -2.62 -0.10
C PRO A 58 -4.54 -1.69 0.45
N ILE A 59 -4.87 -0.41 0.59
CA ILE A 59 -3.92 0.59 1.10
C ILE A 59 -4.64 1.45 2.13
N GLY A 60 -3.90 1.82 3.17
CA GLY A 60 -4.34 2.87 4.07
C GLY A 60 -4.60 4.15 3.28
N MET A 61 -5.75 4.81 3.42
CA MET A 61 -6.01 6.06 2.72
C MET A 61 -6.96 6.95 3.52
N ARG A 62 -6.86 8.27 3.28
CA ARG A 62 -7.76 9.27 3.88
C ARG A 62 -8.21 10.26 2.81
N PRO A 63 -9.50 10.67 2.81
CA PRO A 63 -9.97 11.74 1.95
C PRO A 63 -9.30 13.07 2.32
N LEU A 64 -8.98 13.89 1.32
CA LEU A 64 -8.49 15.26 1.46
C LEU A 64 -9.05 16.09 0.31
N GLY A 65 -9.95 17.03 0.61
CA GLY A 65 -10.64 17.80 -0.43
C GLY A 65 -11.45 16.88 -1.36
N ASP A 66 -11.21 17.01 -2.66
CA ASP A 66 -11.74 16.17 -3.73
C ASP A 66 -10.87 14.94 -4.04
N GLY A 67 -9.76 14.77 -3.32
CA GLY A 67 -8.77 13.71 -3.52
C GLY A 67 -8.60 12.77 -2.32
N PHE A 68 -7.56 11.94 -2.42
CA PHE A 68 -7.15 10.99 -1.39
C PHE A 68 -5.65 11.07 -1.15
N VAL A 69 -5.27 11.08 0.13
CA VAL A 69 -3.88 10.93 0.55
C VAL A 69 -3.61 9.46 0.89
N ILE A 70 -2.57 8.91 0.27
CA ILE A 70 -2.15 7.52 0.42
C ILE A 70 -0.70 7.49 0.91
N PRO A 71 -0.41 6.93 2.10
CA PRO A 71 0.94 6.79 2.61
C PRO A 71 1.70 5.78 1.74
N ARG A 72 2.88 6.18 1.28
CA ARG A 72 3.78 5.36 0.47
C ARG A 72 4.56 4.38 1.35
N THR A 73 3.86 3.51 2.07
CA THR A 73 4.44 2.59 3.07
C THR A 73 5.52 1.67 2.49
N PHE A 74 5.55 1.39 1.20
CA PHE A 74 6.43 0.35 0.63
C PHE A 74 7.49 0.85 -0.36
N SER A 75 8.15 1.98 -0.07
CA SER A 75 9.25 2.59 -0.88
C SER A 75 8.78 3.28 -2.17
N ASP A 76 9.62 4.17 -2.71
CA ASP A 76 9.39 4.87 -3.98
C ASP A 76 9.15 3.95 -5.17
N ASN A 77 9.63 2.71 -5.06
CA ASN A 77 9.52 1.67 -6.07
C ASN A 77 8.28 0.78 -5.90
N ALA A 78 7.34 1.16 -5.04
CA ALA A 78 6.10 0.41 -4.85
C ALA A 78 5.37 0.24 -6.19
N ALA A 79 5.09 -1.02 -6.56
CA ALA A 79 4.56 -1.34 -7.87
C ALA A 79 3.23 -0.62 -8.16
N TRP A 80 2.35 -0.50 -7.15
CA TRP A 80 1.07 0.21 -7.28
C TRP A 80 1.26 1.69 -7.62
N TYR A 81 2.22 2.36 -6.97
CA TYR A 81 2.48 3.79 -7.18
C TYR A 81 3.03 4.03 -8.58
N GLN A 82 4.01 3.22 -8.99
CA GLN A 82 4.61 3.31 -10.32
C GLN A 82 3.59 3.02 -11.44
N ASN A 83 2.60 2.17 -11.16
CA ASN A 83 1.52 1.88 -12.09
C ASN A 83 0.53 3.04 -12.21
N VAL A 84 0.07 3.60 -11.08
CA VAL A 84 -0.83 4.76 -11.07
C VAL A 84 -0.18 5.97 -11.69
N LYS A 85 1.09 6.26 -11.34
CA LYS A 85 1.86 7.36 -11.95
C LYS A 85 1.98 7.21 -13.46
N ALA A 86 2.26 6.00 -13.95
CA ALA A 86 2.37 5.76 -15.38
C ALA A 86 1.01 5.86 -16.11
N ALA A 87 -0.09 5.49 -15.45
CA ALA A 87 -1.43 5.59 -16.01
C ALA A 87 -2.02 7.01 -15.91
N GLY A 88 -1.55 7.83 -14.97
CA GLY A 88 -2.13 9.13 -14.65
C GLY A 88 -3.48 9.05 -13.92
N GLU A 89 -3.96 7.85 -13.61
CA GLU A 89 -5.27 7.63 -13.00
C GLU A 89 -5.37 6.32 -12.19
N GLY A 90 -6.43 6.22 -11.41
CA GLY A 90 -6.80 5.04 -10.64
C GLY A 90 -8.28 5.06 -10.21
N ARG A 91 -8.71 3.97 -9.57
CA ARG A 91 -10.04 3.88 -8.96
C ARG A 91 -9.92 3.52 -7.49
N ILE A 92 -10.57 4.28 -6.64
CA ILE A 92 -10.59 4.07 -5.20
C ILE A 92 -11.96 3.57 -4.79
N THR A 93 -11.99 2.51 -3.98
CA THR A 93 -13.16 2.15 -3.18
C THR A 93 -12.88 2.53 -1.74
N TYR A 94 -13.66 3.46 -1.19
CA TYR A 94 -13.51 3.98 0.17
C TYR A 94 -14.88 4.10 0.82
N LEU A 95 -15.05 3.50 2.01
CA LEU A 95 -16.33 3.48 2.73
C LEU A 95 -17.52 3.04 1.85
N GLY A 96 -17.30 2.02 1.01
CA GLY A 96 -18.32 1.49 0.09
C GLY A 96 -18.60 2.35 -1.14
N ARG A 97 -17.96 3.52 -1.28
CA ARG A 97 -18.13 4.43 -2.43
C ARG A 97 -16.96 4.29 -3.40
N HIS A 98 -17.25 4.51 -4.68
CA HIS A 98 -16.28 4.46 -5.77
C HIS A 98 -15.90 5.86 -6.24
N TYR A 99 -14.60 6.09 -6.39
CA TYR A 99 -14.04 7.34 -6.85
C TYR A 99 -13.08 7.07 -8.00
N ARG A 100 -13.19 7.81 -9.09
CA ARG A 100 -12.12 7.92 -10.07
C ARG A 100 -11.17 8.99 -9.57
N VAL A 101 -9.89 8.69 -9.54
CA VAL A 101 -8.84 9.64 -9.19
C VAL A 101 -7.90 9.79 -10.38
N VAL A 102 -7.45 11.01 -10.61
CA VAL A 102 -6.59 11.40 -11.72
C VAL A 102 -5.46 12.27 -11.17
N GLU A 103 -4.47 12.57 -12.00
CA GLU A 103 -3.41 13.55 -11.67
C GLU A 103 -2.68 13.24 -10.35
N PRO A 104 -2.04 12.07 -10.22
CA PRO A 104 -1.36 11.69 -8.98
C PRO A 104 -0.19 12.63 -8.67
N GLU A 105 -0.23 13.26 -7.49
CA GLU A 105 0.80 14.16 -6.95
C GLU A 105 1.56 13.55 -5.75
N VAL A 106 2.69 14.16 -5.36
CA VAL A 106 3.58 13.72 -4.26
C VAL A 106 3.87 14.86 -3.31
#